data_AF-A0A918ZPK1-F1
#
_entry.id   AF-A0A918ZPK1-F1
#
_cell.length_a   1.000
_cell.length_b   1.000
_cell.length_c   1.000
_cell.angle_alpha   90.00
_cell.angle_beta   90.00
_cell.angle_gamma   90.00
#
_symmetry.space_group_name_H-M   'P 1'
#
loop_
_entity.id
_entity.type
_entity.pdbx_description
1 polymer ?
#
loop_
_entity_poly.entity_id
_entity_poly.type
_entity_poly.pdbx_seq_one_letter_code
_entity_poly.pdbx_strand_id
1 'polypeptide(L)' 'MTFDVRIICDDRDADAITRALADAFRTGAPRTYPTRDGMRTRLYLTADLKRPESDQPNA' A
#
# COMPACT_ATOMS: atom_id res chain seq x y z
N MET A 1 13.12 1.78 5.67
CA MET A 1 12.36 1.65 6.93
C MET A 1 11.02 1.09 6.55
N THR A 2 10.70 -0.07 7.11
CA THR A 2 9.53 -0.85 6.75
C THR A 2 8.40 -0.60 7.73
N PHE A 3 7.17 -0.55 7.23
CA PHE A 3 5.96 -0.37 8.02
C PHE A 3 4.79 -1.12 7.38
N ASP A 4 3.76 -1.42 8.18
CA ASP A 4 2.55 -2.06 7.71
C ASP A 4 1.43 -1.04 7.50
N VAL A 5 0.73 -1.16 6.38
CA VAL A 5 -0.44 -0.38 6.00
C VAL A 5 -1.68 -1.26 6.09
N ARG A 6 -2.70 -0.78 6.78
CA ARG A 6 -4.01 -1.45 6.94
C ARG A 6 -5.13 -0.49 6.55
N ILE A 7 -5.91 -0.86 5.54
CA ILE A 7 -7.01 -0.04 5.02
C ILE A 7 -8.29 -0.87 5.04
N ILE A 8 -9.40 -0.24 5.42
CA ILE A 8 -10.75 -0.77 5.22
C ILE A 8 -11.42 0.11 4.17
N CYS A 9 -11.81 -0.47 3.03
CA CYS A 9 -12.40 0.25 1.90
C CYS A 9 -13.57 -0.53 1.30
N ASP A 10 -14.32 0.09 0.40
CA ASP A 10 -15.25 -0.65 -0.46
C ASP A 10 -14.46 -1.58 -1.39
N ASP A 11 -15.06 -2.72 -1.76
CA ASP A 11 -14.42 -3.69 -2.67
C ASP A 11 -14.08 -3.07 -4.03
N ARG A 12 -14.89 -2.12 -4.50
CA ARG A 12 -14.67 -1.42 -5.78
C ARG A 12 -13.45 -0.49 -5.76
N ASP A 13 -13.04 -0.02 -4.58
CA ASP A 13 -11.93 0.91 -4.43
C ASP A 13 -10.59 0.20 -4.16
N ALA A 14 -10.62 -1.11 -3.85
CA ALA A 14 -9.45 -1.87 -3.40
C ALA A 14 -8.28 -1.84 -4.40
N ASP A 15 -8.58 -1.97 -5.69
CA ASP A 15 -7.57 -1.95 -6.75
C ASP A 15 -6.95 -0.56 -6.91
N ALA A 16 -7.76 0.49 -6.88
CA ALA A 16 -7.30 1.87 -7.03
C ALA A 16 -6.39 2.28 -5.86
N ILE A 17 -6.79 1.92 -4.64
CA ILE A 17 -6.00 2.16 -3.43
C ILE A 17 -4.67 1.40 -3.48
N THR A 18 -4.69 0.12 -3.89
CA THR A 18 -3.47 -0.69 -4.00
C THR A 18 -2.48 -0.07 -4.99
N ARG A 19 -2.95 0.40 -6.15
CA ARG A 19 -2.10 1.07 -7.15
C ARG A 19 -1.49 2.36 -6.60
N ALA A 20 -2.30 3.21 -5.97
CA ALA A 20 -1.81 4.45 -5.37
C ALA A 20 -0.71 4.19 -4.31
N LEU A 21 -0.85 3.11 -3.51
CA LEU A 21 0.17 2.73 -2.54
C LEU A 21 1.46 2.22 -3.19
N ALA A 22 1.37 1.45 -4.28
CA ALA A 22 2.54 1.00 -5.04
C ALA A 22 3.25 2.17 -5.76
N ASP A 23 2.51 3.21 -6.13
CA ASP A 23 3.08 4.44 -6.71
C ASP A 23 3.77 5.29 -5.64
N ALA A 24 3.27 5.33 -4.41
CA ALA A 24 3.88 6.09 -3.32
C ALA A 24 5.05 5.34 -2.63
N PHE A 25 4.95 4.03 -2.45
CA PHE A 25 5.86 3.21 -1.64
C PHE A 25 6.40 2.00 -2.41
N ARG A 26 7.48 1.39 -1.91
CA ARG A 26 7.82 0.03 -2.32
C ARG A 26 6.93 -0.90 -1.50
N THR A 27 6.00 -1.58 -2.15
CA THR A 27 5.03 -2.44 -1.47
C THR A 27 5.23 -3.89 -1.85
N GLY A 28 4.96 -4.80 -0.91
CA GLY A 28 4.71 -6.20 -1.22
C GLY A 28 3.35 -6.43 -1.89
N ALA A 29 3.03 -7.68 -2.22
CA ALA A 29 1.70 -8.04 -2.70
C ALA A 29 0.64 -7.79 -1.60
N PRO A 30 -0.50 -7.15 -1.91
CA PRO A 30 -1.58 -6.95 -0.94
C PRO A 30 -2.16 -8.29 -0.50
N ARG A 31 -2.47 -8.39 0.79
CA ARG A 31 -3.36 -9.42 1.32
C ARG A 31 -4.74 -8.80 1.56
N THR A 32 -5.76 -9.44 1.03
CA THR A 32 -7.13 -8.93 1.01
C THR A 32 -8.04 -9.86 1.80
N TYR A 33 -8.83 -9.29 2.71
CA TYR A 33 -9.80 -10.05 3.49
C TYR A 33 -11.12 -9.29 3.60
N PRO A 34 -12.27 -9.93 3.37
CA PRO A 34 -13.56 -9.29 3.60
C PRO A 34 -13.71 -8.92 5.08
N THR A 35 -14.44 -7.86 5.40
CA THR A 35 -14.91 -7.55 6.76
C THR A 35 -15.93 -8.58 7.23
N ARG A 36 -16.23 -8.60 8.52
CA ARG A 36 -17.16 -9.58 9.11
C ARG A 36 -18.56 -9.53 8.49
N ASP A 37 -19.00 -8.36 8.05
CA ASP A 37 -20.28 -8.11 7.37
C ASP A 37 -20.19 -8.33 5.84
N GLY A 38 -19.01 -8.58 5.28
CA GLY A 38 -18.79 -8.76 3.84
C GLY A 38 -19.03 -7.50 2.99
N MET A 39 -19.29 -6.35 3.61
CA MET A 39 -19.61 -5.11 2.89
C MET A 39 -18.38 -4.31 2.49
N ARG A 40 -17.24 -4.59 3.11
CA ARG A 40 -15.98 -3.89 2.91
C ARG A 40 -14.84 -4.88 2.81
N THR A 41 -13.74 -4.40 2.23
CA THR A 41 -12.50 -5.13 2.12
C THR A 41 -11.45 -4.53 3.04
N ARG A 42 -10.66 -5.41 3.66
CA ARG A 42 -9.48 -5.06 4.43
C ARG A 42 -8.24 -5.40 3.63
N LEU A 43 -7.45 -4.38 3.31
CA LEU A 43 -6.16 -4.51 2.64
C LEU A 43 -5.04 -4.45 3.67
N TYR A 44 -4.08 -5.37 3.55
CA TYR A 44 -2.88 -5.43 4.35
C TYR A 44 -1.66 -5.45 3.43
N LEU A 45 -0.80 -4.46 3.59
CA LEU A 45 0.40 -4.27 2.79
C LEU A 45 1.58 -3.99 3.70
N THR A 46 2.71 -4.63 3.44
CA THR A 46 3.99 -4.20 4.01
C THR A 46 4.63 -3.25 3.00
N ALA A 47 5.10 -2.11 3.49
CA ALA A 47 5.59 -1.00 2.69
C ALA A 47 6.94 -0.50 3.20
N ASP A 48 7.76 -0.01 2.28
CA ASP A 48 9.01 0.69 2.52
C ASP A 48 8.99 2.05 1.83
N LEU A 49 9.61 3.05 2.47
CA LEU A 49 9.81 4.35 1.85
C LEU A 49 10.66 4.22 0.58
N LYS A 50 10.20 4.82 -0.52
CA LYS A 50 11.05 5.06 -1.69
C LYS A 50 12.14 6.04 -1.25
N ARG A 51 13.41 5.67 -1.38
CA ARG A 51 14.51 6.62 -1.16
C ARG A 51 14.35 7.73 -2.22
N PRO A 52 14.40 9.03 -1.84
CA PRO A 52 14.47 10.09 -2.84
C PRO A 52 15.69 9.88 -3.74
N GLU A 53 15.55 10.15 -5.04
CA GLU A 53 16.61 9.90 -6.04
C GLU A 53 17.83 10.84 -5.91
N SER A 54 17.83 11.77 -4.94
CA SER A 54 18.91 12.72 -4.74
C SER A 54 19.70 12.44 -3.48
N ASP A 55 20.72 11.60 -3.62
CA ASP A 55 22.02 11.77 -2.96
C ASP A 55 23.13 11.38 -3.96
N GLN A 56 23.07 11.97 -5.16
CA GLN A 56 24.27 12.07 -5.98
C GLN A 56 25.08 13.24 -5.41
N PRO A 57 26.28 13.00 -4.83
CA PRO A 57 27.15 14.09 -4.49
C PRO A 57 27.52 14.79 -5.80
N ASN A 58 27.30 16.10 -5.88
CA ASN A 58 27.80 16.91 -6.99
C ASN A 58 29.28 16.58 -7.21
N ALA A 59 29.60 16.19 -8.45
CA ALA A 59 30.95 15.96 -8.94
C ALA A 59 31.78 17.25 -8.96
#